data_AF-A0A2W4U4F9-F1
#
_entry.id   AF-A0A2W4U4F9-F1
#
_cell.length_a   1.000
_cell.length_b   1.000
_cell.length_c   1.000
_cell.angle_alpha   90.00
_cell.angle_beta   90.00
_cell.angle_gamma   90.00
#
_symmetry.space_group_name_H-M   'P 1'
#
loop_
_entity.id
_entity.type
_entity.pdbx_description
1 polymer ?
#
loop_
_entity_poly.entity_id
_entity_poly.type
_entity_poly.pdbx_seq_one_letter_code
_entity_poly.pdbx_strand_id
1 'polypeptide(L)'
;MAGLRLWHLSTTIVLHPADPVLPELTLGTGELWVDPIVGVRALAELGGGWRLNGRADLGGFGIGSEFTWQLIGLAGYEIASGTTVFAGYRYLDVDFEDEDDGFIYDTGTGGWVIGVAIRL
;
A
#
# COMPACT_ATOMS: atom_id res chain seq x y z
N MET A 1 -5.49 12.95 11.13
CA MET A 1 -6.45 12.38 10.16
C MET A 1 -6.78 10.96 10.59
N ALA A 2 -7.97 10.45 10.30
CA ALA A 2 -8.36 9.07 10.60
C ALA A 2 -9.18 8.50 9.43
N GLY A 3 -9.25 7.17 9.32
CA GLY A 3 -9.98 6.50 8.26
C GLY A 3 -9.94 4.98 8.38
N LEU A 4 -10.40 4.31 7.33
CA LEU A 4 -10.35 2.85 7.17
C LEU A 4 -9.53 2.50 5.92
N ARG A 5 -8.81 1.38 5.97
CA ARG A 5 -8.09 0.80 4.82
C ARG A 5 -8.66 -0.58 4.54
N LEU A 6 -9.13 -0.78 3.30
CA LEU A 6 -9.68 -2.04 2.83
C LEU A 6 -8.59 -2.82 2.09
N TRP A 7 -8.43 -4.08 2.44
CA TRP A 7 -7.50 -5.02 1.81
C TRP A 7 -8.29 -6.14 1.14
N HIS A 8 -7.88 -6.49 -0.07
CA HIS A 8 -8.40 -7.65 -0.77
C HIS A 8 -7.20 -8.37 -1.37
N LEU A 9 -6.88 -9.54 -0.80
CA LEU A 9 -5.77 -10.37 -1.24
C LEU A 9 -6.33 -11.63 -1.88
N SER A 10 -5.69 -12.07 -2.95
CA SER A 10 -6.03 -13.32 -3.62
C SER A 10 -4.73 -13.95 -4.09
N THR A 11 -4.47 -15.14 -3.57
CA THR A 11 -3.24 -15.88 -3.80
C THR A 11 -3.58 -17.19 -4.50
N THR A 12 -3.08 -17.38 -5.72
CA THR A 12 -3.19 -18.63 -6.47
C THR A 12 -1.80 -19.24 -6.63
N ILE A 13 -1.58 -20.41 -6.06
CA ILE A 13 -0.35 -21.18 -6.18
C ILE A 13 -0.61 -22.35 -7.14
N VAL A 14 0.16 -22.40 -8.23
CA VAL A 14 0.17 -23.54 -9.16
C VAL A 14 1.48 -24.28 -8.98
N LEU A 15 1.41 -25.55 -8.58
CA LEU A 15 2.58 -26.41 -8.47
C LEU A 15 2.70 -27.26 -9.73
N HIS A 16 3.81 -27.08 -10.44
CA HIS A 16 4.18 -27.90 -11.60
C HIS A 16 5.12 -29.02 -11.14
N PRO A 17 4.64 -30.28 -11.05
CA PRO A 17 5.49 -31.40 -10.65
C PRO A 17 6.56 -31.70 -11.72
N ALA A 18 7.74 -32.16 -11.27
CA ALA A 18 8.84 -32.53 -12.16
C ALA A 18 8.57 -33.82 -12.95
N ASP A 19 7.66 -34.66 -12.45
CA ASP A 19 7.17 -35.84 -13.16
C ASP A 19 5.91 -35.46 -13.97
N PRO A 20 5.95 -35.54 -15.32
CA PRO A 20 4.83 -35.17 -16.18
C PRO A 20 3.58 -36.08 -16.04
N VAL A 21 3.65 -37.14 -15.24
CA VAL A 21 2.50 -38.02 -14.93
C VAL A 21 1.67 -37.48 -13.75
N LEU A 22 2.23 -36.60 -12.91
CA LEU A 22 1.50 -36.03 -11.78
C LEU A 22 0.62 -34.83 -12.22
N PRO A 23 -0.64 -34.74 -11.74
CA PRO A 23 -1.50 -33.60 -12.03
C PRO A 23 -0.97 -32.32 -11.37
N GLU A 24 -1.17 -31.19 -12.04
CA GLU A 24 -0.89 -29.87 -11.48
C GLU A 24 -1.81 -29.61 -10.27
N LEU A 25 -1.24 -29.14 -9.16
CA LEU A 25 -2.00 -28.75 -7.99
C LEU A 25 -2.17 -27.23 -7.97
N THR A 26 -3.42 -26.79 -8.06
CA THR A 26 -3.80 -25.37 -7.93
C THR A 26 -4.45 -25.15 -6.58
N LEU A 27 -3.82 -24.33 -5.74
CA LEU A 27 -4.37 -23.85 -4.47
C LEU A 27 -4.73 -22.38 -4.63
N GLY A 28 -5.93 -21.99 -4.22
CA GLY A 28 -6.40 -20.60 -4.28
C GLY A 28 -7.02 -20.19 -2.95
N THR A 29 -6.47 -19.16 -2.32
CA THR A 29 -6.98 -18.57 -1.08
C THR A 29 -7.16 -17.07 -1.27
N GLY A 30 -8.16 -16.47 -0.62
CA GLY A 30 -8.38 -15.04 -0.70
C GLY A 30 -9.00 -14.47 0.56
N GLU A 31 -8.37 -13.45 1.10
CA GLU A 31 -8.72 -12.78 2.34
C GLU A 31 -9.18 -11.33 2.08
N LEU A 32 -10.13 -10.87 2.90
CA LEU A 32 -10.67 -9.52 2.89
C LEU A 32 -10.73 -9.00 4.32
N TRP A 33 -10.02 -7.93 4.61
CA TRP A 33 -10.04 -7.30 5.93
C TRP A 33 -10.02 -5.78 5.87
N VAL A 34 -10.32 -5.16 7.02
CA VAL A 34 -10.41 -3.70 7.16
C VAL A 34 -9.56 -3.24 8.34
N ASP A 35 -8.62 -2.34 8.08
CA ASP A 35 -7.81 -1.73 9.14
C ASP A 35 -8.31 -0.32 9.48
N PRO A 36 -8.65 -0.03 10.75
CA PRO A 36 -8.73 1.34 11.21
C PRO A 36 -7.34 1.98 11.21
N ILE A 37 -7.24 3.22 10.72
CA ILE A 37 -5.97 3.95 10.61
C ILE A 37 -6.08 5.36 11.20
N VAL A 38 -4.98 5.82 11.80
CA VAL A 38 -4.79 7.19 12.26
C VAL A 38 -3.42 7.70 11.81
N GLY A 39 -3.34 8.98 11.48
CA GLY A 39 -2.06 9.55 11.08
C GLY A 39 -2.05 11.04 10.83
N VAL A 40 -1.02 11.46 10.12
CA VAL A 40 -0.69 12.85 9.82
C VAL A 40 -0.42 13.03 8.34
N ARG A 41 -0.73 14.23 7.85
CA ARG A 41 -0.45 14.67 6.48
C ARG A 41 0.11 16.07 6.53
N ALA A 42 1.19 16.28 5.78
CA ALA A 42 1.83 17.58 5.60
C ALA A 42 1.81 17.94 4.10
N LEU A 43 1.47 19.20 3.83
CA LEU A 43 1.57 19.79 2.49
C LEU A 43 2.33 21.10 2.64
N ALA A 44 3.32 21.32 1.78
CA ALA A 44 4.08 22.57 1.77
C ALA A 44 4.28 23.07 0.35
N GLU A 45 4.06 24.36 0.15
CA GLU A 45 4.46 25.07 -1.06
C GLU A 45 5.77 25.80 -0.74
N LEU A 46 6.85 25.42 -1.41
CA LEU A 46 8.19 25.97 -1.11
C LEU A 46 8.50 27.23 -1.94
N GLY A 47 7.58 27.64 -2.81
CA GLY A 47 7.80 28.70 -3.80
C GLY A 47 8.50 28.17 -5.07
N GLY A 48 8.51 29.00 -6.12
CA GLY A 48 9.14 28.64 -7.39
C GLY A 48 8.54 27.41 -8.07
N GLY A 49 7.26 27.12 -7.85
CA GLY A 49 6.57 25.95 -8.41
C GLY A 49 6.77 24.63 -7.65
N TRP A 50 7.57 24.61 -6.58
CA TRP A 50 7.81 23.41 -5.79
C TRP A 50 6.71 23.14 -4.76
N ARG A 51 6.29 21.87 -4.68
CA ARG A 51 5.30 21.37 -3.72
C ARG A 51 5.81 20.09 -3.07
N LEU A 52 5.67 19.98 -1.76
CA LEU A 52 5.95 18.76 -0.99
C LEU A 52 4.65 18.20 -0.43
N ASN A 53 4.50 16.88 -0.50
CA ASN A 53 3.42 16.14 0.15
C ASN A 53 4.02 15.01 0.98
N GLY A 54 3.66 14.95 2.25
CA GLY A 54 4.04 13.86 3.14
C GLY A 54 2.83 13.28 3.83
N ARG A 55 2.82 11.96 4.04
CA ARG A 55 1.82 11.30 4.87
C ARG A 55 2.46 10.13 5.61
N ALA A 56 2.08 9.99 6.88
CA ALA A 56 2.38 8.83 7.70
C ALA A 56 1.11 8.42 8.46
N ASP A 57 0.84 7.12 8.53
CA ASP A 57 -0.23 6.58 9.37
C ASP A 57 0.10 5.19 9.88
N LEU A 58 -0.61 4.80 10.92
CA LEU A 58 -0.54 3.52 11.60
C LEU A 58 -1.95 3.02 11.92
N GLY A 59 -2.12 1.71 12.02
CA GLY A 59 -3.43 1.07 12.14
C GLY A 59 -3.38 -0.43 12.38
N GLY A 60 -4.48 -1.11 12.04
CA GLY A 60 -4.69 -2.53 12.30
C GLY A 60 -5.27 -2.71 13.70
N PHE A 61 -4.46 -2.41 14.72
CA PHE A 61 -4.83 -2.44 16.14
C PHE A 61 -5.54 -3.75 16.57
N GLY A 62 -5.23 -4.87 15.91
CA GLY A 62 -5.87 -6.18 16.13
C GLY A 62 -7.34 -6.27 15.67
N ILE A 63 -7.84 -5.32 14.89
CA ILE A 63 -9.21 -5.36 14.35
C ILE A 63 -9.26 -6.04 12.97
N GLY A 64 -8.26 -5.76 12.14
CA GLY A 64 -8.02 -6.47 10.89
C GLY A 64 -6.63 -7.07 10.97
N SER A 65 -5.64 -6.26 10.66
CA SER A 65 -4.22 -6.55 10.89
C SER A 65 -3.87 -6.38 12.38
N GLU A 66 -2.89 -7.11 12.89
CA GLU A 66 -2.29 -6.84 14.20
C GLU A 66 -1.71 -5.43 14.22
N PHE A 67 -0.93 -5.13 13.18
CA PHE A 67 -0.37 -3.81 12.98
C PHE A 67 -0.17 -3.50 11.49
N THR A 68 -0.36 -2.24 11.13
CA THR A 68 0.07 -1.73 9.82
C THR A 68 0.56 -0.30 9.96
N TRP A 69 1.58 0.06 9.18
CA TRP A 69 2.02 1.45 9.07
C TRP A 69 2.44 1.81 7.65
N GLN A 70 2.42 3.09 7.34
CA GLN A 70 2.97 3.58 6.08
C GLN A 70 3.64 4.94 6.22
N LEU A 71 4.57 5.20 5.30
CA LEU A 71 5.18 6.50 5.07
C LEU A 71 5.25 6.75 3.56
N ILE A 72 4.77 7.92 3.13
CA ILE A 72 4.92 8.39 1.76
C ILE A 72 5.38 9.85 1.75
N GLY A 73 6.38 10.12 0.90
CA GLY A 73 6.87 11.47 0.62
C GLY A 73 6.94 11.69 -0.88
N LEU A 74 6.38 12.81 -1.34
CA LEU A 74 6.35 13.22 -2.74
C LEU A 74 6.85 14.66 -2.86
N ALA A 75 7.82 14.87 -3.76
CA ALA A 75 8.20 16.18 -4.25
C ALA A 75 7.59 16.40 -5.62
N GLY A 76 7.04 17.59 -5.86
CA GLY A 76 6.48 17.94 -7.15
C GLY A 76 6.87 19.32 -7.61
N TYR A 77 6.85 19.48 -8.92
CA TYR A 77 7.22 20.70 -9.60
C TYR A 77 6.15 21.07 -10.63
N GLU A 78 5.72 22.33 -10.60
CA GLU A 78 4.77 22.89 -11.56
C GLU A 78 5.47 23.13 -12.90
N ILE A 79 5.17 22.26 -13.88
CA ILE A 79 5.79 22.30 -15.21
C ILE A 79 5.07 23.24 -16.17
N ALA A 80 3.79 23.51 -15.90
CA ALA A 80 2.95 24.44 -16.64
C ALA A 80 1.82 24.92 -15.72
N SER A 81 1.15 26.01 -16.09
CA SER A 81 0.01 26.53 -15.32
C SER A 81 -1.01 25.43 -15.07
N GLY A 82 -1.20 25.07 -13.81
CA GLY A 82 -2.14 24.02 -13.39
C GLY A 82 -1.65 22.58 -13.54
N THR A 83 -0.43 22.33 -14.03
CA THR A 83 0.14 20.97 -14.19
C THR A 83 1.35 20.77 -13.29
N THR A 84 1.28 19.78 -12.39
CA THR A 84 2.37 19.44 -11.47
C THR A 84 2.77 17.98 -11.65
N VAL A 85 4.06 17.72 -11.85
CA VAL A 85 4.62 16.36 -11.83
C VAL A 85 5.11 16.07 -10.42
N PHE A 86 4.86 14.86 -9.93
CA PHE A 86 5.31 14.38 -8.63
C PHE A 86 6.21 13.16 -8.79
N ALA A 87 7.25 13.09 -7.95
CA ALA A 87 8.08 11.92 -7.75
C ALA A 87 8.34 11.72 -6.25
N GLY A 88 8.52 10.48 -5.83
CA GLY A 88 8.82 10.19 -4.44
C GLY A 88 8.83 8.70 -4.15
N TYR A 89 8.64 8.37 -2.88
CA TYR A 89 8.74 7.00 -2.39
C TYR A 89 7.65 6.71 -1.37
N ARG A 90 7.14 5.49 -1.40
CA ARG A 90 6.19 4.96 -0.41
C ARG A 90 6.75 3.68 0.18
N TYR A 91 6.65 3.56 1.50
CA TYR A 91 6.81 2.31 2.21
C TYR A 91 5.53 2.00 2.98
N LEU A 92 5.12 0.74 2.96
CA LEU A 92 3.90 0.23 3.57
C LEU A 92 4.22 -1.13 4.16
N ASP A 93 3.79 -1.36 5.38
CA ASP A 93 4.06 -2.56 6.12
C ASP A 93 2.76 -3.04 6.75
N VAL A 94 2.52 -4.35 6.69
CA VAL A 94 1.29 -4.98 7.15
C VAL A 94 1.66 -6.28 7.82
N ASP A 95 1.13 -6.45 9.01
CA ASP A 95 1.22 -7.66 9.82
C ASP A 95 -0.20 -8.14 10.10
N PHE A 96 -0.66 -9.11 9.30
CA PHE A 96 -2.00 -9.69 9.37
C PHE A 96 -1.88 -11.20 9.59
N GLU A 97 -2.57 -11.70 10.61
CA GLU A 97 -2.70 -13.13 10.89
C GLU A 97 -4.18 -13.46 11.06
N ASP A 98 -4.67 -14.44 10.32
CA ASP A 98 -6.02 -14.99 10.49
C ASP A 98 -5.95 -16.24 11.40
N GLU A 99 -6.58 -16.15 12.57
CA GLU A 99 -6.59 -17.22 13.57
C GLU A 99 -7.43 -18.43 13.13
N ASP A 100 -8.37 -18.28 12.18
CA ASP A 100 -9.33 -19.33 11.81
C ASP A 100 -8.80 -20.29 10.72
N ASP A 101 -8.04 -19.79 9.75
CA ASP A 101 -7.50 -20.60 8.64
C ASP A 101 -5.95 -20.65 8.60
N GLY A 102 -5.28 -19.91 9.47
CA GLY A 102 -3.83 -19.85 9.59
C GLY A 102 -3.14 -19.05 8.47
N PHE A 103 -3.89 -18.21 7.74
CA PHE A 103 -3.30 -17.32 6.76
C PHE A 103 -2.47 -16.21 7.42
N ILE A 104 -1.24 -16.04 6.97
CA ILE A 104 -0.32 -15.00 7.46
C ILE A 104 0.12 -14.12 6.31
N TYR A 105 -0.02 -12.81 6.51
CA TYR A 105 0.46 -11.77 5.62
C TYR A 105 1.29 -10.75 6.40
N ASP A 106 2.56 -11.09 6.59
CA ASP A 106 3.63 -10.19 7.07
C ASP A 106 4.44 -9.73 5.86
N THR A 107 4.26 -8.48 5.43
CA THR A 107 4.96 -7.96 4.25
C THR A 107 5.18 -6.45 4.30
N GLY A 108 6.45 -6.06 4.16
CA GLY A 108 6.90 -4.71 3.86
C GLY A 108 7.03 -4.47 2.34
N THR A 109 6.23 -3.55 1.80
CA THR A 109 6.27 -3.11 0.40
C THR A 109 6.78 -1.68 0.26
N GLY A 110 7.91 -1.52 -0.43
CA GLY A 110 8.51 -0.22 -0.73
C GLY A 110 8.65 0.04 -2.23
N GLY A 111 8.38 1.27 -2.68
CA GLY A 111 8.49 1.60 -4.10
C GLY A 111 8.52 3.08 -4.45
N TRP A 112 9.08 3.36 -5.62
CA TRP A 112 9.05 4.67 -6.25
C TRP A 112 7.63 5.00 -6.72
N VAL A 113 7.23 6.25 -6.53
CA VAL A 113 5.94 6.79 -6.96
C VAL A 113 6.20 7.94 -7.92
N ILE A 114 5.58 7.92 -9.08
CA ILE A 114 5.60 9.02 -10.06
C ILE A 114 4.15 9.31 -10.46
N GLY A 115 3.79 10.58 -10.58
CA GLY A 115 2.42 10.97 -10.93
C GLY A 115 2.32 12.37 -11.49
N VAL A 116 1.15 12.70 -12.04
CA VAL A 116 0.83 14.02 -12.58
C VAL A 116 -0.50 14.49 -11.98
N ALA A 117 -0.57 15.75 -11.57
CA ALA A 117 -1.78 16.41 -11.14
C ALA A 117 -2.12 17.56 -12.08
N ILE A 118 -3.37 17.61 -12.54
CA ILE A 118 -3.90 18.65 -13.43
C ILE A 118 -5.02 19.37 -12.68
N ARG A 119 -4.94 20.70 -12.60
CA ARG A 119 -6.02 21.58 -12.15
C ARG A 119 -6.67 22.19 -13.40
N LEU A 120 -7.97 21.93 -13.57
CA LEU A 120 -8.83 22.48 -14.64
C LEU A 120 -9.46 23.79 -14.21
#